data_AF-A0A495ZLI0-F1
#
_entry.id   AF-A0A495ZLI0-F1
#
_cell.length_a   1.000
_cell.length_b   1.000
_cell.length_c   1.000
_cell.angle_alpha   90.00
_cell.angle_beta   90.00
_cell.angle_gamma   90.00
#
_symmetry.space_group_name_H-M   'P 1'
#
loop_
_entity.id
_entity.type
_entity.pdbx_description
1 polymer ?
#
loop_
_entity_poly.entity_id
_entity_poly.type
_entity_poly.pdbx_seq_one_letter_code
_entity_poly.pdbx_strand_id
1 'polypeptide(L)'
;MQEVHLPIKKYQNITVIAAVVGFLFGVLIPAFAFGKGYWSCPFGEGVIRIGGFVLLTGILSALLAGNAGALLVIFIAKLRGASPKPK
;
A
#
# COMPACT_ATOMS: atom_id res chain seq x y z
N MET A 1 -21.46 -10.08 15.76
CA MET A 1 -20.53 -9.21 15.00
C MET A 1 -19.98 -8.19 15.97
N GLN A 2 -18.67 -8.21 16.19
CA GLN A 2 -18.03 -7.47 17.27
C GLN A 2 -17.51 -6.16 16.70
N GLU A 3 -18.27 -5.08 16.86
CA GLU A 3 -17.90 -3.75 16.38
C GLU A 3 -16.77 -3.20 17.25
N VAL A 4 -15.54 -3.42 16.78
CA VAL A 4 -14.36 -2.80 17.38
C VAL A 4 -14.44 -1.30 17.10
N HIS A 5 -14.88 -0.51 18.10
CA HIS A 5 -14.80 0.95 18.09
C HIS A 5 -13.33 1.40 18.21
N LEU A 6 -12.55 1.15 17.16
CA LEU A 6 -11.24 1.76 16.95
C LEU A 6 -11.47 3.23 16.57
N PRO A 7 -10.67 4.20 17.04
CA PRO A 7 -10.68 5.57 16.51
C PRO A 7 -10.36 5.56 15.00
N ILE A 8 -11.42 5.39 14.20
CA ILE A 8 -11.40 5.11 12.76
C ILE A 8 -10.47 6.08 12.04
N LYS A 9 -10.54 7.36 12.42
CA LYS A 9 -9.77 8.44 11.81
C LYS A 9 -8.26 8.30 11.96
N LYS A 10 -7.75 7.81 13.11
CA LYS A 10 -6.30 7.66 13.34
C LYS A 10 -5.74 6.47 12.55
N TYR A 11 -6.46 5.36 12.56
CA TYR A 11 -6.05 4.14 11.88
C TYR A 11 -6.19 4.23 10.37
N GLN A 12 -7.24 4.90 9.89
CA GLN A 12 -7.40 5.26 8.48
C GLN A 12 -6.26 6.15 7.99
N ASN A 13 -5.78 7.09 8.82
CA ASN A 13 -4.63 7.90 8.43
C ASN A 13 -3.35 7.07 8.26
N ILE A 14 -3.14 6.08 9.14
CA ILE A 14 -1.99 5.16 9.06
C ILE A 14 -2.07 4.31 7.79
N THR A 15 -3.24 3.77 7.46
CA THR A 15 -3.41 2.94 6.25
C THR A 15 -3.30 3.77 4.98
N VAL A 16 -3.79 5.02 4.97
CA VAL A 16 -3.61 5.96 3.85
C VAL A 16 -2.14 6.30 3.66
N ILE A 17 -1.40 6.62 4.73
CA ILE A 17 0.05 6.88 4.64
C ILE A 17 0.77 5.64 4.12
N ALA A 18 0.46 4.45 4.63
CA ALA A 18 1.04 3.20 4.15
C ALA A 18 0.76 2.95 2.67
N ALA A 19 -0.45 3.25 2.19
CA ALA A 19 -0.82 3.14 0.79
C ALA A 19 -0.05 4.15 -0.08
N VAL A 20 0.09 5.41 0.35
CA VAL A 20 0.86 6.44 -0.37
C VAL A 20 2.34 6.07 -0.44
N VAL A 21 2.91 5.57 0.65
CA VAL A 21 4.30 5.10 0.70
C VAL A 21 4.50 3.89 -0.23
N GLY A 22 3.57 2.92 -0.18
CA GLY A 22 3.58 1.78 -1.10
C GLY A 22 3.48 2.21 -2.56
N PHE A 23 2.59 3.16 -2.88
CA PHE A 23 2.48 3.73 -4.21
C PHE A 23 3.80 4.34 -4.69
N LEU A 24 4.43 5.18 -3.85
CA LEU A 24 5.69 5.82 -4.18
C LEU A 24 6.77 4.79 -4.47
N PHE A 25 6.94 3.77 -3.62
CA PHE A 25 7.91 2.70 -3.88
C PHE A 25 7.57 1.90 -5.15
N GLY A 26 6.30 1.57 -5.37
CA GLY A 26 5.84 0.83 -6.55
C GLY A 26 5.97 1.60 -7.88
N VAL A 27 6.11 2.93 -7.82
CA VAL A 27 6.40 3.79 -8.97
C VAL A 27 7.91 4.02 -9.11
N LEU A 28 8.59 4.41 -8.03
CA LEU A 28 10.00 4.82 -8.04
C LEU A 28 10.94 3.69 -8.42
N ILE A 29 10.72 2.47 -7.90
CA ILE A 29 11.59 1.32 -8.19
C ILE A 29 11.61 1.01 -9.69
N PRO A 30 10.46 0.74 -10.36
CA PRO A 30 10.46 0.47 -11.78
C PRO A 30 10.87 1.70 -12.60
N ALA A 31 10.47 2.92 -12.23
CA ALA A 31 10.90 4.13 -12.92
C ALA A 31 12.43 4.30 -12.89
N PHE A 32 13.08 4.04 -11.76
CA PHE A 32 14.54 4.10 -11.64
C PHE A 32 15.23 2.96 -12.39
N ALA A 33 14.67 1.75 -12.36
CA ALA A 33 15.18 0.61 -13.11
C ALA A 33 15.17 0.87 -14.63
N PHE A 34 14.10 1.51 -15.14
CA PHE A 34 14.02 1.97 -16.53
C PHE A 34 15.03 3.09 -16.83
N GLY A 35 15.08 4.12 -15.99
CA GLY A 35 15.97 5.27 -16.21
C GLY A 35 17.46 4.92 -16.20
N LYS A 36 17.85 3.84 -15.53
CA LYS A 36 19.23 3.33 -15.49
C LYS A 36 19.52 2.25 -16.53
N GLY A 37 18.53 1.81 -17.32
CA GLY A 37 18.68 0.73 -18.29
C GLY A 37 18.89 -0.66 -17.66
N TYR A 38 18.55 -0.83 -16.38
CA TYR A 38 18.64 -2.13 -15.71
C TYR A 38 17.50 -3.08 -16.10
N TRP A 39 16.42 -2.55 -16.68
CA TRP A 39 15.23 -3.31 -17.02
C TRP A 39 14.57 -2.79 -18.29
N SER A 40 14.17 -3.68 -19.21
CA SER A 40 13.36 -3.37 -20.40
C SER A 40 11.91 -3.77 -20.21
N CYS A 41 10.97 -2.93 -20.63
CA CYS A 41 9.56 -3.12 -20.32
C CYS A 41 9.03 -4.30 -21.16
N PRO A 42 8.42 -5.33 -20.56
CA PRO A 42 7.94 -6.49 -21.33
C PRO A 42 6.82 -6.12 -22.31
N PHE A 43 6.19 -4.96 -22.12
CA PHE A 43 5.14 -4.43 -23.00
C PHE A 43 5.71 -3.53 -24.12
N GLY A 44 7.02 -3.30 -24.17
CA GLY A 44 7.72 -2.49 -25.17
C GLY A 44 8.15 -1.10 -24.68
N GLU A 45 8.98 -0.41 -25.46
CA GLU A 45 9.69 0.81 -25.05
C GLU A 45 8.91 2.13 -25.26
N GLY A 46 7.63 2.05 -25.61
CA GLY A 46 6.81 3.25 -25.76
C GLY A 46 6.58 3.95 -24.41
N VAL A 47 6.73 5.28 -24.37
CA VAL A 47 6.54 6.11 -23.16
C VAL A 47 5.18 5.83 -22.50
N ILE A 48 4.12 5.66 -23.28
CA ILE A 48 2.77 5.35 -22.80
C ILE A 48 2.74 3.96 -22.12
N ARG A 49 3.45 2.97 -22.67
CA ARG A 49 3.47 1.60 -22.15
C ARG A 49 4.31 1.51 -20.88
N ILE A 50 5.46 2.17 -20.85
CA ILE A 50 6.32 2.29 -19.66
C ILE A 50 5.58 3.04 -18.56
N GLY A 51 5.02 4.21 -18.87
CA GLY A 51 4.24 5.00 -17.91
C GLY A 51 3.03 4.24 -17.37
N GLY A 52 2.29 3.55 -18.23
CA GLY A 52 1.16 2.71 -17.83
C GLY A 52 1.58 1.56 -16.92
N PHE A 53 2.67 0.86 -17.25
CA PHE A 53 3.21 -0.21 -16.41
C PHE A 53 3.64 0.31 -15.04
N VAL A 54 4.42 1.40 -15.00
CA VAL A 54 4.89 2.04 -13.75
C VAL A 54 3.72 2.51 -12.88
N LEU A 55 2.67 3.07 -13.49
CA LEU A 55 1.47 3.49 -12.77
C LEU A 55 0.72 2.29 -12.20
N LEU A 56 0.55 1.22 -12.99
CA LEU A 56 -0.11 -0.01 -12.56
C LEU A 56 0.64 -0.69 -11.41
N THR A 57 1.97 -0.78 -11.48
CA THR A 57 2.78 -1.31 -10.38
C THR A 57 2.68 -0.44 -9.13
N GLY A 58 2.63 0.88 -9.30
CA GLY A 58 2.33 1.82 -8.22
C GLY A 58 1.00 1.54 -7.54
N ILE A 59 -0.10 1.49 -8.29
CA ILE A 59 -1.45 1.23 -7.77
C ILE A 59 -1.51 -0.12 -7.06
N LEU A 60 -0.95 -1.17 -7.67
CA LEU A 60 -0.94 -2.51 -7.08
C LEU A 60 -0.15 -2.52 -5.76
N SER A 61 1.01 -1.84 -5.72
CA SER A 61 1.82 -1.72 -4.50
C SER A 61 1.08 -0.93 -3.40
N ALA A 62 0.38 0.14 -3.77
CA ALA A 62 -0.43 0.94 -2.84
C ALA A 62 -1.54 0.10 -2.19
N LEU A 63 -2.23 -0.73 -2.97
CA LEU A 63 -3.27 -1.64 -2.48
C LEU A 63 -2.69 -2.68 -1.53
N LEU A 64 -1.56 -3.29 -1.88
CA LEU A 64 -0.90 -4.29 -1.04
C LEU A 64 -0.41 -3.66 0.28
N ALA A 65 0.28 -2.52 0.22
CA ALA A 65 0.80 -1.83 1.39
C ALA A 65 -0.31 -1.27 2.30
N GLY A 66 -1.37 -0.71 1.71
CA GLY A 66 -2.55 -0.22 2.44
C GLY A 66 -3.26 -1.34 3.18
N ASN A 67 -3.49 -2.48 2.51
CA ASN A 67 -4.10 -3.67 3.11
C ASN A 67 -3.19 -4.30 4.18
N ALA A 68 -1.88 -4.40 3.93
CA ALA A 68 -0.92 -4.87 4.92
C ALA A 68 -0.91 -3.97 6.17
N GLY A 69 -0.94 -2.65 5.98
CA GLY A 69 -1.06 -1.68 7.07
C GLY A 69 -2.36 -1.84 7.86
N ALA A 70 -3.47 -2.10 7.19
CA ALA A 70 -4.76 -2.34 7.84
C ALA A 70 -4.74 -3.61 8.68
N LEU A 71 -4.22 -4.71 8.13
CA LEU A 71 -4.06 -5.98 8.86
C LEU A 71 -3.13 -5.83 10.06
N LEU A 72 -2.03 -5.09 9.90
CA LEU A 72 -1.06 -4.84 10.97
C LEU A 72 -1.68 -4.02 12.11
N VAL A 73 -2.48 -3.01 11.77
CA VAL A 73 -3.27 -2.23 12.74
C VAL A 73 -4.26 -3.12 13.50
N ILE A 74 -5.01 -3.95 12.80
CA ILE A 74 -6.00 -4.88 13.40
C ILE A 74 -5.26 -5.87 14.33
N PHE A 75 -4.12 -6.40 13.88
CA PHE A 75 -3.30 -7.31 14.66
C PHE A 75 -2.76 -6.65 15.94
N ILE A 76 -2.22 -5.43 15.85
CA ILE A 76 -1.77 -4.67 17.02
C ILE A 76 -2.93 -4.37 17.97
N ALA A 77 -4.10 -4.00 17.45
CA ALA A 77 -5.29 -3.75 18.27
C ALA A 77 -5.71 -5.02 19.04
N LYS A 78 -5.68 -6.17 18.37
CA LYS A 78 -5.96 -7.48 18.98
C LYS A 78 -4.93 -7.84 20.06
N LEU A 79 -3.63 -7.63 19.79
CA LEU A 79 -2.54 -7.89 20.75
C LEU A 79 -2.56 -6.96 21.96
N ARG A 80 -2.93 -5.68 21.78
CA ARG A 80 -3.02 -4.69 22.86
C ARG A 80 -4.21 -4.89 23.79
N GLY A 81 -4.97 -5.97 23.63
CA GLY A 81 -6.09 -6.26 24.52
C GLY A 81 -7.20 -5.23 24.40
N ALA A 82 -7.39 -4.62 23.22
CA ALA A 82 -8.70 -4.07 22.83
C ALA A 82 -9.69 -5.22 22.59
N SER A 83 -9.75 -6.16 23.54
CA SER A 83 -10.87 -7.04 23.74
C SER A 83 -12.00 -6.11 24.24
N PRO A 84 -13.16 -6.07 23.57
CA PRO A 84 -14.27 -5.30 24.07
C PRO A 84 -14.59 -5.84 25.47
N LYS A 85 -14.51 -4.99 26.49
CA LYS A 85 -15.19 -5.29 27.74
C LYS A 85 -16.66 -5.46 27.38
N PRO A 86 -17.26 -6.64 27.58
CA PRO A 86 -18.70 -6.75 27.49
C PRO A 86 -19.28 -5.85 28.59
N LYS A 87 -20.14 -4.91 28.20
CA LYS A 87 -21.15 -4.33 29.08
C LYS A 87 -22.49 -4.79 28.55
#